data_AF-A0A6P0ITQ2-F1
#
_entry.id   AF-A0A6P0ITQ2-F1
#
_cell.length_a   1.000
_cell.length_b   1.000
_cell.length_c   1.000
_cell.angle_alpha   90.00
_cell.angle_beta   90.00
_cell.angle_gamma   90.00
#
_symmetry.space_group_name_H-M   'P 1'
#
loop_
_entity.id
_entity.type
_entity.pdbx_description
1 polymer ?
#
loop_
_entity_poly.entity_id
_entity_poly.type
_entity_poly.pdbx_seq_one_letter_code
_entity_poly.pdbx_strand_id
1 'polypeptide(L)'
;MEHSYLTIILPDGSSHPIPIYFTNTGQTLICGKTVAKTTGYQIYDSELRHTTTELASLSYLDAGALELYYRGIPIQLVVENCDYLDTIILLYESHLPSQEEKQWFKEQLAKQ
;
A
#
# COMPACT_ATOMS: atom_id res chain seq x y z
N MET A 1 -3.42 7.81 -20.80
CA MET A 1 -2.65 7.26 -19.66
C MET A 1 -1.32 6.82 -20.23
N GLU A 2 -0.23 7.38 -19.75
CA GLU A 2 1.11 7.07 -20.25
C GLU A 2 1.50 5.69 -19.74
N HIS A 3 1.59 4.70 -20.62
CA HIS A 3 2.01 3.36 -20.24
C HIS A 3 3.53 3.31 -20.20
N SER A 4 4.11 3.21 -19.01
CA SER A 4 5.55 3.00 -18.84
C SER A 4 5.87 1.51 -18.85
N TYR A 5 6.95 1.15 -19.53
CA TYR A 5 7.45 -0.21 -19.63
C TYR A 5 8.95 -0.25 -19.36
N LEU A 6 9.41 -1.35 -18.76
CA LEU A 6 10.82 -1.75 -18.81
C LEU A 6 10.99 -2.89 -19.81
N THR A 7 12.21 -3.11 -20.27
CA THR A 7 12.53 -4.22 -21.16
C THR A 7 13.42 -5.23 -20.45
N ILE A 8 13.02 -6.50 -20.47
CA ILE A 8 13.87 -7.63 -20.09
C ILE A 8 14.43 -8.26 -21.36
N ILE A 9 15.75 -8.37 -21.44
CA ILE A 9 16.44 -9.08 -22.53
C ILE A 9 16.91 -10.42 -21.97
N LEU A 10 16.52 -11.52 -22.62
CA LEU A 10 16.87 -12.88 -22.22
C LEU A 10 18.17 -13.34 -22.89
N PRO A 11 18.82 -14.43 -22.40
CA PRO A 11 20.07 -14.94 -22.95
C PRO A 11 20.01 -15.37 -24.42
N ASP A 12 18.81 -15.68 -24.93
CA ASP A 12 18.58 -15.99 -26.35
C ASP A 12 18.49 -14.72 -27.24
N GLY A 13 18.64 -13.53 -26.65
CA GLY A 13 18.53 -12.24 -27.30
C GLY A 13 17.10 -11.73 -27.46
N SER A 14 16.09 -12.48 -27.02
CA SER A 14 14.70 -12.04 -27.07
C SER A 14 14.46 -10.89 -26.08
N SER A 15 13.60 -9.95 -26.48
CA SER A 15 13.31 -8.72 -25.75
C SER A 15 11.83 -8.65 -25.42
N HIS A 16 11.53 -8.42 -24.14
CA HIS A 16 10.17 -8.51 -23.59
C HIS A 16 9.80 -7.24 -22.82
N PRO A 17 8.76 -6.50 -23.24
CA PRO A 17 8.27 -5.36 -22.48
C PRO A 17 7.49 -5.83 -21.25
N ILE A 18 7.79 -5.25 -20.10
CA ILE A 18 7.10 -5.49 -18.83
C ILE A 18 6.47 -4.18 -18.34
N PRO A 19 5.16 -4.15 -18.05
CA PRO A 19 4.50 -2.97 -17.52
C PRO A 19 5.09 -2.52 -16.20
N ILE A 20 5.23 -1.21 -16.04
CA ILE A 20 5.61 -0.55 -14.80
C ILE A 20 4.36 0.01 -14.12
N TYR A 21 4.26 -0.17 -12.80
CA TYR A 21 3.22 0.42 -11.96
C TYR A 21 3.87 1.42 -11.00
N PHE A 22 3.25 2.58 -10.83
CA PHE A 22 3.70 3.60 -9.88
C PHE A 22 2.73 3.66 -8.70
N THR A 23 3.27 3.74 -7.49
CA THR A 23 2.46 3.96 -6.28
C THR A 23 2.39 5.44 -5.95
N ASN A 24 1.37 5.84 -5.20
CA ASN A 24 1.24 7.21 -4.67
C ASN A 24 2.37 7.58 -3.69
N THR A 25 3.09 6.57 -3.16
CA THR A 25 4.25 6.73 -2.27
C THR A 25 5.58 6.78 -3.04
N GLY A 26 5.55 6.87 -4.38
CA GLY A 26 6.74 7.02 -5.21
C GLY A 26 7.48 5.71 -5.53
N GLN A 27 6.92 4.55 -5.15
CA GLN A 27 7.51 3.27 -5.51
C GLN A 27 7.21 2.91 -6.97
N THR A 28 8.18 2.26 -7.60
CA THR A 28 8.06 1.71 -8.96
C THR A 28 8.03 0.19 -8.87
N LEU A 29 6.96 -0.43 -9.37
CA LEU A 29 6.69 -1.84 -9.22
C LEU A 29 6.60 -2.54 -10.58
N ILE A 30 7.03 -3.79 -10.61
CA ILE A 30 6.76 -4.73 -11.70
C ILE A 30 6.06 -5.96 -11.16
N CYS A 31 5.14 -6.53 -11.94
CA CYS A 31 4.42 -7.73 -11.53
C CYS A 31 5.24 -8.99 -11.81
N GLY A 32 5.67 -9.69 -10.75
CA GLY A 32 6.41 -10.95 -10.88
C GLY A 32 5.65 -12.04 -11.65
N LYS A 33 4.32 -12.08 -11.57
CA LYS A 33 3.49 -12.98 -12.40
C LYS A 33 3.61 -12.67 -13.88
N THR A 34 3.64 -11.38 -14.24
CA THR A 34 3.84 -10.94 -15.62
C THR A 34 5.24 -11.33 -16.10
N VAL A 35 6.27 -11.10 -15.29
CA VAL A 35 7.64 -11.53 -15.61
C VAL A 35 7.69 -13.04 -15.86
N ALA A 36 7.13 -13.85 -14.96
CA ALA A 36 7.14 -15.31 -15.10
C ALA A 36 6.38 -15.80 -16.33
N LYS A 37 5.20 -15.23 -16.62
CA LYS A 37 4.42 -15.59 -17.82
C LYS A 37 5.13 -15.22 -19.12
N THR A 38 5.81 -14.08 -19.15
CA THR A 38 6.45 -13.54 -20.36
C THR A 38 7.82 -14.18 -20.62
N THR A 39 8.61 -14.43 -19.57
CA THR A 39 10.01 -14.87 -19.69
C THR A 39 10.23 -16.34 -19.35
N GLY A 40 9.29 -16.98 -18.64
CA GLY A 40 9.46 -18.29 -18.03
C GLY A 40 10.33 -18.29 -16.76
N TYR A 41 10.84 -17.13 -16.33
CA TYR A 41 11.75 -17.05 -15.18
C TYR A 41 11.00 -16.77 -13.88
N GLN A 42 11.53 -17.29 -12.77
CA GLN A 42 10.97 -17.05 -11.44
C GLN A 42 11.70 -15.93 -10.72
N ILE A 43 10.98 -15.18 -9.89
CA ILE A 43 11.57 -14.19 -8.99
C ILE A 43 12.03 -14.91 -7.73
N TYR A 44 13.29 -14.72 -7.36
CA TYR A 44 13.88 -15.22 -6.12
C TYR A 44 14.31 -14.02 -5.26
N ASP A 45 13.56 -13.78 -4.17
CA ASP A 45 13.85 -12.78 -3.16
C ASP A 45 13.57 -13.41 -1.79
N SER A 46 14.60 -14.04 -1.21
CA SER A 46 14.47 -14.89 -0.02
C SER A 46 13.99 -14.13 1.23
N GLU A 47 14.16 -12.81 1.26
CA GLU A 47 13.81 -11.96 2.40
C GLU A 47 12.71 -10.96 2.07
N LEU A 48 12.16 -10.98 0.85
CA LEU A 48 11.14 -10.06 0.35
C LEU A 48 11.53 -8.58 0.45
N ARG A 49 12.84 -8.26 0.55
CA ARG A 49 13.32 -6.88 0.70
C ARG A 49 13.02 -6.01 -0.51
N HIS A 50 12.81 -6.62 -1.67
CA HIS A 50 12.51 -5.96 -2.93
C HIS A 50 11.19 -6.44 -3.54
N THR A 51 10.37 -7.14 -2.74
CA THR A 51 9.10 -7.73 -3.18
C THR A 51 7.94 -7.19 -2.37
N THR A 52 7.11 -6.37 -3.01
CA THR A 52 5.81 -5.98 -2.45
C THR A 52 4.81 -7.11 -2.64
N THR A 53 4.33 -7.70 -1.54
CA THR A 53 3.37 -8.81 -1.56
C THR A 53 1.92 -8.34 -1.66
N GLU A 54 1.62 -7.16 -1.13
CA GLU A 54 0.27 -6.61 -1.07
C GLU A 54 0.30 -5.08 -1.25
N LEU A 55 -0.72 -4.55 -1.91
CA LEU A 55 -0.97 -3.11 -2.01
C LEU A 55 -2.16 -2.76 -1.12
N ALA A 56 -1.89 -2.00 -0.05
CA ALA A 56 -2.91 -1.59 0.90
C ALA A 56 -2.84 -0.08 1.16
N SER A 57 -4.00 0.56 1.23
CA SER A 57 -4.13 1.99 1.55
C SER A 57 -4.36 2.21 3.05
N LEU A 58 -3.69 1.44 3.93
CA LEU A 58 -3.94 1.42 5.38
C LEU A 58 -2.96 2.30 6.16
N SER A 59 -1.67 2.03 6.02
CA SER A 59 -0.60 2.74 6.73
C SER A 59 0.61 2.89 5.80
N TYR A 60 1.38 3.95 5.98
CA TYR A 60 2.63 4.20 5.27
C TYR A 60 3.69 4.69 6.25
N LEU A 61 4.90 4.15 6.14
CA LEU A 61 6.07 4.57 6.91
C LEU A 61 7.12 5.14 5.94
N ASP A 62 7.41 6.42 6.08
CA ASP A 62 8.59 7.04 5.48
C ASP A 62 9.73 7.00 6.48
N ALA A 63 10.59 5.99 6.36
CA ALA A 63 11.74 5.83 7.24
C ALA A 63 12.81 6.94 7.06
N GLY A 64 12.85 7.58 5.89
CA GLY A 64 13.79 8.67 5.61
C GLY A 64 13.38 9.96 6.29
N ALA A 65 12.08 10.29 6.26
CA ALA A 65 11.50 11.44 6.95
C ALA A 65 11.17 11.17 8.43
N LEU A 66 11.20 9.90 8.87
CA LEU A 66 10.71 9.45 10.18
C LEU A 66 9.21 9.76 10.39
N GLU A 67 8.41 9.63 9.34
CA GLU A 67 6.98 9.93 9.34
C GLU A 67 6.14 8.66 9.18
N LEU A 68 5.08 8.55 9.98
CA LEU A 68 4.11 7.45 9.94
C LEU A 68 2.72 8.04 9.65
N TYR A 69 1.98 7.39 8.76
CA TYR A 69 0.66 7.85 8.32
C TYR A 69 -0.37 6.75 8.45
N TYR A 70 -1.56 7.07 8.97
CA TYR A 70 -2.75 6.22 8.93
C TYR A 70 -3.75 6.77 7.93
N ARG A 71 -4.09 5.97 6.92
CA ARG A 71 -4.96 6.39 5.80
C ARG A 71 -4.52 7.73 5.16
N GLY A 72 -3.22 7.99 5.14
CA GLY A 72 -2.65 9.23 4.63
C GLY A 72 -2.62 10.41 5.61
N ILE A 73 -3.15 10.26 6.82
CA ILE A 73 -3.10 11.28 7.88
C ILE A 73 -1.84 11.05 8.74
N PRO A 74 -0.97 12.06 8.93
CA PRO A 74 0.17 11.95 9.84
C PRO A 74 -0.24 11.49 11.24
N ILE A 75 0.49 10.51 11.79
CA ILE A 75 0.15 9.92 13.09
C ILE A 75 0.13 10.96 14.22
N GLN A 76 0.95 12.00 14.12
CA GLN A 76 1.01 13.09 15.09
C GLN A 76 -0.34 13.80 15.19
N LEU A 77 -0.99 14.08 14.05
CA LEU A 77 -2.31 14.72 14.04
C LEU A 77 -3.39 13.80 14.62
N VAL A 78 -3.31 12.50 14.35
CA VAL A 78 -4.23 11.52 14.92
C VAL A 78 -4.07 11.48 16.44
N VAL A 79 -2.85 11.40 16.95
CA VAL A 79 -2.59 11.34 18.40
C VAL A 79 -3.02 12.62 19.12
N GLU A 80 -2.83 13.79 18.51
CA GLU A 80 -3.18 15.08 19.12
C GLU A 80 -4.70 15.35 19.12
N ASN A 81 -5.44 14.84 18.12
CA ASN A 81 -6.83 15.27 17.88
C ASN A 81 -7.87 14.15 17.99
N CYS A 82 -7.46 12.89 18.05
CA CYS A 82 -8.34 11.74 17.98
C CYS A 82 -8.19 10.86 19.22
N ASP A 83 -9.30 10.23 19.63
CA ASP A 83 -9.24 9.17 20.63
C ASP A 83 -9.07 7.77 19.99
N TYR A 84 -9.05 6.76 20.85
CA TYR A 84 -8.90 5.37 20.41
C TYR A 84 -9.96 4.93 19.40
N LEU A 85 -11.22 5.32 19.61
CA LEU A 85 -12.32 4.91 18.73
C LEU A 85 -12.25 5.64 17.40
N ASP A 86 -11.89 6.92 17.39
CA ASP A 86 -11.64 7.68 16.16
C ASP A 86 -10.57 6.99 15.30
N THR A 87 -9.50 6.52 15.94
CA THR A 87 -8.39 5.83 15.27
C THR A 87 -8.83 4.48 14.68
N ILE A 88 -9.64 3.70 15.41
CA ILE A 88 -10.20 2.45 14.87
C ILE A 88 -11.08 2.72 13.66
N ILE A 89 -11.99 3.69 13.76
CA ILE A 89 -12.91 4.01 12.67
C ILE A 89 -12.13 4.53 11.46
N LEU A 90 -11.12 5.38 11.67
CA LEU A 90 -10.20 5.79 10.61
C LEU A 90 -9.59 4.58 9.88
N LEU A 91 -9.02 3.64 10.62
CA LEU A 91 -8.38 2.46 10.03
C LEU A 91 -9.39 1.54 9.34
N TYR A 92 -10.62 1.43 9.84
CA TYR A 92 -11.65 0.56 9.29
C TYR A 92 -12.38 1.18 8.09
N GLU A 93 -12.95 2.37 8.25
CA GLU A 93 -13.77 3.08 7.24
C GLU A 93 -12.94 3.96 6.28
N SER A 94 -11.65 4.13 6.53
CA SER A 94 -10.74 4.95 5.73
C SER A 94 -10.97 6.47 5.82
N HIS A 95 -11.76 6.95 6.79
CA HIS A 95 -11.95 8.37 7.08
C HIS A 95 -12.16 8.62 8.58
N LEU A 96 -11.88 9.84 9.05
CA LEU A 96 -12.22 10.22 10.43
C LEU A 96 -13.75 10.23 10.60
N PRO A 97 -14.27 9.75 11.73
CA PRO A 97 -15.71 9.69 11.95
C PRO A 97 -16.29 11.08 12.22
N SER A 98 -17.52 11.27 11.77
CA SER A 98 -18.42 12.29 12.33
C SER A 98 -18.87 11.91 13.74
N GLN A 99 -19.46 12.87 14.47
CA GLN A 99 -20.01 12.59 15.81
C GLN A 99 -21.11 11.51 15.78
N GLU A 100 -21.93 11.50 14.73
CA GLU A 100 -23.01 10.52 14.54
C GLU A 100 -22.46 9.12 14.27
N GLU A 101 -21.48 8.99 13.36
CA GLU A 101 -20.83 7.71 13.07
C GLU A 101 -20.14 7.15 14.30
N LYS A 102 -19.40 8.00 15.03
CA LYS A 102 -18.73 7.60 16.26
C LYS A 102 -19.72 7.08 17.30
N GLN A 103 -20.86 7.75 17.47
CA GLN A 103 -21.91 7.33 18.40
C GLN A 103 -22.53 6.00 17.97
N TRP A 104 -22.81 5.83 16.68
CA TRP A 104 -23.33 4.58 16.13
C TRP A 104 -22.35 3.42 16.40
N PHE A 105 -21.05 3.60 16.15
CA PHE A 105 -20.04 2.57 16.42
C PHE A 105 -19.98 2.19 17.90
N LYS A 106 -20.06 3.17 18.82
CA LYS A 106 -20.12 2.89 20.27
C LYS A 106 -21.30 1.99 20.63
N GLU A 107 -22.48 2.28 20.08
CA GLU A 107 -23.69 1.50 20.35
C GLU A 107 -23.61 0.08 19.77
N GLN A 108 -23.01 -0.10 18.59
CA GLN A 108 -22.80 -1.44 18.02
C GLN A 108 -21.84 -2.27 18.86
N LEU A 109 -20.74 -1.67 19.34
CA LEU A 109 -19.76 -2.36 20.18
C LEU A 109 -20.32 -2.73 21.55
N ALA A 110 -21.25 -1.95 22.10
CA ALA A 110 -21.89 -2.21 23.39
C ALA A 110 -22.98 -3.29 23.35
N LYS A 111 -23.45 -3.68 22.15
CA LYS A 111 -24.50 -4.70 21.95
C LYS A 111 -23.95 -6.13 21.85
N GLN A 112 -22.64 -6.30 21.90
CA GLN A 112 -21.98 -7.61 21.86
C GLN A 112 -21.82 -8.22 23.25
#